data_AF-A0A853BK01-F1
#
_entry.id   AF-A0A853BK01-F1
#
_cell.length_a   1.000
_cell.length_b   1.000
_cell.length_c   1.000
_cell.angle_alpha   90.00
_cell.angle_beta   90.00
_cell.angle_gamma   90.00
#
_symmetry.space_group_name_H-M   'P 1'
#
loop_
_entity.id
_entity.type
_entity.pdbx_description
1 polymer ?
#
loop_
_entity_poly.entity_id
_entity_poly.type
_entity_poly.pdbx_seq_one_letter_code
_entity_poly.pdbx_strand_id
1 'polypeptide(L)'
;MRGGRYVTDLLESSDGVTVRCADGRSAHGDVAIGADGANSLIRSLVNTERYRPARRVLYRGLAPAERAPALLREPRVRVWSGRDRYIAAYPVSAGRRVAFTATVPAGARDPDSWAVRGRVADLLSAFAGWSPTARALFSAAEWVGMWGVHDHGPVPVWSRGRVALLGDAAHPTLPFFAQPANQAVEDAVALAAHLREATSLEAGAALKRYARRRRQRTDRLREVNEEILAAVRAGGDDSPEAWTRTAAKAEDAHGDWIYGHEAEDEGPGGVPGDAGR
;
A
#
# COMPACT_ATOMS: atom_id res chain seq x y z
N MET A 1 -6.75 12.61 -18.81
CA MET A 1 -7.36 12.44 -17.45
C MET A 1 -8.56 13.39 -17.33
N ARG A 2 -9.70 12.95 -16.79
CA ARG A 2 -10.89 13.80 -16.56
C ARG A 2 -11.09 13.99 -15.06
N GLY A 3 -10.66 15.13 -14.51
CA GLY A 3 -10.82 15.46 -13.09
C GLY A 3 -12.25 15.86 -12.71
N GLY A 4 -12.52 15.90 -11.40
CA GLY A 4 -13.82 16.36 -10.86
C GLY A 4 -15.00 15.44 -11.18
N ARG A 5 -14.75 14.16 -11.48
CA ARG A 5 -15.77 13.15 -11.76
C ARG A 5 -15.69 12.05 -10.71
N TYR A 6 -16.73 11.93 -9.89
CA TYR A 6 -16.84 10.90 -8.87
C TYR A 6 -17.73 9.80 -9.41
N VAL A 7 -17.19 8.58 -9.54
CA VAL A 7 -17.97 7.41 -9.93
C VAL A 7 -18.96 7.08 -8.83
N THR A 8 -20.19 6.71 -9.21
CA THR A 8 -21.25 6.28 -8.28
C THR A 8 -21.72 4.87 -8.57
N ASP A 9 -21.67 4.43 -9.83
CA ASP A 9 -22.24 3.16 -10.27
C ASP A 9 -21.51 2.58 -11.49
N LEU A 10 -21.67 1.27 -11.65
CA LEU A 10 -21.27 0.51 -12.81
C LEU A 10 -22.48 -0.24 -13.38
N LEU A 11 -22.67 -0.15 -14.69
CA LEU A 11 -23.65 -0.92 -15.44
C LEU A 11 -22.92 -1.81 -16.43
N GLU A 12 -22.94 -3.11 -16.19
CA GLU A 12 -22.31 -4.11 -17.06
C GLU A 12 -23.32 -4.67 -18.07
N SER A 13 -22.90 -4.82 -19.32
CA SER A 13 -23.63 -5.47 -20.40
C SER A 13 -22.74 -6.50 -21.11
N SER A 14 -23.32 -7.26 -22.04
CA SER A 14 -22.56 -8.28 -22.80
C SER A 14 -21.45 -7.68 -23.66
N ASP A 15 -21.60 -6.43 -24.09
CA ASP A 15 -20.73 -5.71 -25.03
C ASP A 15 -19.81 -4.68 -24.35
N GLY A 16 -20.00 -4.38 -23.06
CA GLY A 16 -19.14 -3.41 -22.38
C GLY A 16 -19.55 -3.13 -20.94
N VAL A 17 -19.01 -2.03 -20.41
CA VAL A 17 -19.35 -1.52 -19.08
C VAL A 17 -19.45 0.00 -19.14
N THR A 18 -20.47 0.51 -18.45
CA THR A 18 -20.72 1.95 -18.34
C THR A 18 -20.49 2.41 -16.91
N VAL A 19 -19.58 3.37 -16.76
CA VAL A 19 -19.31 4.06 -15.50
C VAL A 19 -20.21 5.29 -15.40
N ARG A 20 -20.97 5.43 -14.31
CA ARG A 20 -21.81 6.60 -14.04
C ARG A 20 -21.16 7.48 -12.98
N CYS A 21 -21.24 8.80 -13.18
CA CYS A 21 -20.68 9.79 -12.28
C CYS A 21 -21.78 10.55 -11.53
N ALA A 22 -21.45 11.09 -10.36
CA ALA A 22 -22.36 11.86 -9.50
C ALA A 22 -22.94 13.11 -10.17
N ASP A 23 -22.25 13.65 -11.17
CA ASP A 23 -22.70 14.80 -11.97
C ASP A 23 -23.63 14.43 -13.13
N GLY A 24 -24.08 13.16 -13.18
CA GLY A 24 -24.97 12.63 -14.22
C GLY A 24 -24.27 12.18 -15.49
N ARG A 25 -22.97 12.45 -15.66
CA ARG A 25 -22.22 12.01 -16.85
C ARG A 25 -21.91 10.52 -16.78
N SER A 26 -21.73 9.92 -17.95
CA SER A 26 -21.30 8.53 -18.08
C SER A 26 -20.12 8.37 -19.03
N ALA A 27 -19.43 7.25 -18.93
CA ALA A 27 -18.41 6.78 -19.87
C ALA A 27 -18.60 5.29 -20.13
N HIS A 28 -18.62 4.91 -21.40
CA HIS A 28 -18.70 3.52 -21.84
C HIS A 28 -17.34 3.03 -22.32
N GLY A 29 -17.03 1.76 -22.07
CA GLY A 29 -15.83 1.08 -22.60
C GLY A 29 -15.93 -0.43 -22.46
N ASP A 30 -14.96 -1.15 -23.04
CA ASP A 30 -14.94 -2.62 -23.04
C ASP A 30 -14.72 -3.22 -21.64
N VAL A 31 -13.98 -2.48 -20.79
CA VAL A 31 -13.63 -2.85 -19.41
C VAL A 31 -13.61 -1.63 -18.48
N ALA A 32 -13.76 -1.88 -17.17
CA ALA A 32 -13.63 -0.88 -16.11
C ALA A 32 -12.63 -1.36 -15.05
N ILE A 33 -11.70 -0.49 -14.66
CA ILE A 33 -10.66 -0.79 -13.68
C ILE A 33 -10.89 0.04 -12.42
N GLY A 34 -11.14 -0.63 -11.30
CA GLY A 34 -11.20 -0.02 -9.97
C GLY A 34 -9.79 0.19 -9.44
N ALA A 35 -9.28 1.41 -9.55
CA ALA A 35 -8.00 1.87 -9.00
C ALA A 35 -8.22 3.06 -8.03
N ASP A 36 -9.35 3.05 -7.32
CA ASP A 36 -9.87 4.10 -6.44
C ASP A 36 -9.46 3.92 -4.97
N GLY A 37 -8.43 3.11 -4.72
CA GLY A 37 -7.72 3.05 -3.46
C GLY A 37 -8.37 2.18 -2.37
N ALA A 38 -7.86 2.31 -1.14
CA ALA A 38 -8.28 1.49 -0.01
C ALA A 38 -9.78 1.62 0.34
N ASN A 39 -10.43 2.71 -0.04
CA ASN A 39 -11.87 2.95 0.17
C ASN A 39 -12.70 2.72 -1.12
N SER A 40 -12.21 1.83 -1.99
CA SER A 40 -12.76 1.60 -3.32
C SER A 40 -14.27 1.37 -3.32
N LEU A 41 -14.99 2.25 -4.00
CA LEU A 41 -16.40 2.09 -4.35
C LEU A 41 -16.54 0.94 -5.34
N ILE A 42 -15.65 0.86 -6.34
CA ILE A 42 -15.71 -0.19 -7.36
C ILE A 42 -15.63 -1.58 -6.73
N ARG A 43 -14.75 -1.76 -5.73
CA ARG A 43 -14.68 -3.00 -4.96
C ARG A 43 -16.01 -3.32 -4.30
N SER A 44 -16.68 -2.34 -3.68
CA SER A 44 -17.99 -2.52 -3.05
C SER A 44 -19.14 -2.80 -4.03
N LEU A 45 -19.00 -2.44 -5.30
CA LEU A 45 -19.97 -2.79 -6.34
C LEU A 45 -19.80 -4.22 -6.86
N VAL A 46 -18.57 -4.77 -6.81
CA VAL A 46 -18.28 -6.14 -7.29
C VAL A 46 -18.14 -7.20 -6.19
N ASN A 47 -17.97 -6.78 -4.93
CA ASN A 47 -17.92 -7.64 -3.74
C ASN A 47 -19.09 -7.32 -2.79
N THR A 48 -19.49 -8.30 -1.99
CA THR A 48 -20.49 -8.11 -0.91
C THR A 48 -19.88 -7.66 0.43
N GLU A 49 -18.55 -7.68 0.55
CA GLU A 49 -17.86 -7.27 1.78
C GLU A 49 -17.90 -5.75 1.99
N ARG A 50 -18.23 -5.37 3.23
CA ARG A 50 -18.23 -3.97 3.66
C ARG A 50 -16.82 -3.49 4.02
N TYR A 51 -16.63 -2.18 3.90
CA TYR A 51 -15.48 -1.44 4.41
C TYR A 51 -15.14 -1.86 5.85
N ARG A 52 -13.85 -2.12 6.11
CA ARG A 52 -13.31 -2.42 7.44
C ARG A 52 -12.52 -1.19 7.92
N PRO A 53 -12.70 -0.73 9.17
CA PRO A 53 -11.94 0.38 9.72
C PRO A 53 -10.44 0.13 9.70
N ALA A 54 -9.65 1.21 9.66
CA ALA A 54 -8.20 1.12 9.74
C ALA A 54 -7.77 0.48 11.07
N ARG A 55 -6.80 -0.44 11.03
CA ARG A 55 -6.23 -1.05 12.24
C ARG A 55 -4.98 -0.32 12.73
N ARG A 56 -4.40 0.51 11.88
CA ARG A 56 -3.20 1.30 12.15
C ARG A 56 -3.37 2.70 11.60
N VAL A 57 -2.64 3.64 12.18
CA VAL A 57 -2.53 5.02 11.70
C VAL A 57 -1.09 5.24 11.24
N LEU A 58 -0.93 5.76 10.03
CA LEU A 58 0.34 6.21 9.48
C LEU A 58 0.39 7.74 9.57
N TYR A 59 1.39 8.26 10.25
CA TYR A 59 1.80 9.63 10.15
C TYR A 59 2.87 9.75 9.08
N ARG A 60 2.84 10.84 8.31
CA ARG A 60 3.96 11.24 7.45
C ARG A 60 4.28 12.68 7.72
N GLY A 61 5.55 13.02 7.82
CA GLY A 61 5.93 14.41 8.03
C GLY A 61 7.17 14.79 7.27
N LEU A 62 7.39 16.09 7.24
CA LEU A 62 8.55 16.73 6.63
C LEU A 62 9.15 17.70 7.65
N ALA A 63 10.45 17.55 7.88
CA ALA A 63 11.25 18.48 8.66
C ALA A 63 12.31 19.14 7.76
N PRO A 64 12.61 20.44 7.92
CA PRO A 64 13.79 21.04 7.32
C PRO A 64 15.05 20.33 7.81
N ALA A 65 15.98 20.04 6.91
CA ALA A 65 17.16 19.26 7.25
C ALA A 65 18.03 19.95 8.31
N GLU A 66 18.15 21.28 8.25
CA GLU A 66 18.90 22.09 9.21
C GLU A 66 18.34 22.02 10.64
N ARG A 67 17.05 21.69 10.80
CA ARG A 67 16.38 21.49 12.10
C ARG A 67 16.30 20.03 12.52
N ALA A 68 16.55 19.10 11.59
CA ALA A 68 16.58 17.67 11.88
C ALA A 68 17.95 17.24 12.46
N PRO A 69 17.98 16.17 13.28
CA PRO A 69 19.23 15.55 13.74
C PRO A 69 20.23 15.28 12.61
N ALA A 70 21.50 15.60 12.84
CA ALA A 70 22.55 15.54 11.81
C ALA A 70 22.66 14.16 11.14
N LEU A 71 22.53 13.08 11.91
CA LEU A 71 22.59 11.71 11.39
C LEU A 71 21.51 11.38 10.35
N LEU A 72 20.40 12.13 10.32
CA LEU A 72 19.30 11.94 9.37
C LEU A 72 19.50 12.66 8.04
N ARG A 73 20.58 13.43 7.91
CA ARG A 73 20.96 14.13 6.69
C ARG A 73 21.80 13.25 5.76
N GLU A 74 22.38 12.17 6.30
CA GLU A 74 23.07 11.16 5.51
C GLU A 74 22.09 10.50 4.52
N PRO A 75 22.54 10.13 3.30
CA PRO A 75 21.71 9.50 2.27
C PRO A 75 21.42 8.03 2.61
N ARG A 76 20.75 7.79 3.74
CA ARG A 76 20.40 6.48 4.27
C ARG A 76 18.93 6.49 4.72
N VAL A 77 18.23 5.40 4.44
CA VAL A 77 16.96 5.13 5.11
C VAL A 77 17.27 4.62 6.50
N ARG A 78 16.70 5.26 7.52
CA ARG A 78 16.83 4.86 8.91
C ARG A 78 15.49 4.42 9.43
N VAL A 79 15.50 3.28 10.11
CA VAL A 79 14.31 2.61 10.60
C VAL A 79 14.42 2.43 12.11
N TRP A 80 13.34 2.75 12.83
CA TRP A 80 13.16 2.37 14.22
C TRP A 80 11.93 1.48 14.29
N SER A 81 12.08 0.33 14.91
CA SER A 81 11.01 -0.64 15.04
C SER A 81 10.78 -0.95 16.51
N GLY A 82 9.56 -1.35 16.86
CA GLY A 82 9.15 -1.67 18.22
C GLY A 82 7.73 -2.23 18.23
N ARG A 83 7.24 -2.65 19.40
CA ARG A 83 5.94 -3.33 19.50
C ARG A 83 4.81 -2.51 18.89
N ASP A 84 4.26 -3.02 17.79
CA ASP A 84 3.17 -2.43 17.00
C ASP A 84 3.42 -0.99 16.51
N ARG A 85 4.66 -0.52 16.52
CA ARG A 85 5.05 0.83 16.11
C ARG A 85 6.28 0.78 15.23
N TYR A 86 6.36 1.68 14.26
CA TYR A 86 7.42 1.69 13.27
C TYR A 86 7.69 3.12 12.82
N ILE A 87 8.95 3.48 12.61
CA ILE A 87 9.35 4.77 12.06
C ILE A 87 10.34 4.51 10.93
N ALA A 88 10.16 5.15 9.78
CA ALA A 88 11.20 5.28 8.77
C ALA A 88 11.49 6.76 8.51
N ALA A 89 12.75 7.13 8.34
CA ALA A 89 13.15 8.49 7.98
C ALA A 89 14.30 8.48 6.98
N TYR A 90 14.29 9.44 6.05
CA TYR A 90 15.31 9.59 5.02
C TYR A 90 15.33 11.01 4.46
N PRO A 91 16.50 11.49 3.97
CA PRO A 91 16.59 12.78 3.32
C PRO A 91 15.83 12.78 1.97
N VAL A 92 15.16 13.89 1.68
CA VAL A 92 14.44 14.16 0.43
C VAL A 92 14.76 15.56 -0.05
N SER A 93 14.26 15.95 -1.23
CA SER A 93 14.48 17.30 -1.79
C SER A 93 15.98 17.65 -1.90
N ALA A 94 16.79 16.72 -2.41
CA ALA A 94 18.25 16.83 -2.48
C ALA A 94 18.91 17.18 -1.12
N GLY A 95 18.44 16.55 -0.04
CA GLY A 95 18.98 16.72 1.31
C GLY A 95 18.48 17.97 2.04
N ARG A 96 17.61 18.80 1.44
CA ARG A 96 17.06 20.00 2.10
C ARG A 96 15.98 19.68 3.13
N ARG A 97 15.39 18.48 3.09
CA ARG A 97 14.36 18.04 4.03
C ARG A 97 14.59 16.61 4.45
N VAL A 98 14.08 16.23 5.61
CA VAL A 98 13.97 14.85 6.07
C VAL A 98 12.50 14.48 6.06
N ALA A 99 12.14 13.47 5.27
CA ALA A 99 10.82 12.87 5.33
C ALA A 99 10.82 11.78 6.40
N PHE A 100 9.70 11.63 7.08
CA PHE A 100 9.48 10.46 7.93
C PHE A 100 8.09 9.90 7.76
N THR A 101 7.98 8.61 8.06
CA THR A 101 6.74 7.90 8.30
C THR A 101 6.76 7.32 9.70
N ALA A 102 5.62 7.32 10.38
CA ALA A 102 5.48 6.72 11.70
C ALA A 102 4.14 5.99 11.80
N THR A 103 4.18 4.69 12.02
CA THR A 103 2.98 3.84 12.14
C THR A 103 2.72 3.55 13.60
N VAL A 104 1.46 3.67 14.02
CA VAL A 104 0.98 3.34 15.38
C VAL A 104 -0.34 2.54 15.27
N PRO A 105 -0.77 1.83 16.33
CA PRO A 105 -2.11 1.25 16.38
C PRO A 105 -3.19 2.33 16.19
N ALA A 106 -4.27 2.01 15.50
CA ALA A 106 -5.40 2.93 15.40
C ALA A 106 -6.09 3.10 16.76
N GLY A 107 -6.48 4.33 17.08
CA GLY A 107 -7.40 4.62 18.18
C GLY A 107 -8.86 4.34 17.78
N ALA A 108 -9.81 4.68 18.66
CA ALA A 108 -11.24 4.44 18.42
C ALA A 108 -11.87 5.24 17.26
N ARG A 109 -11.12 6.17 16.64
CA ARG A 109 -11.61 7.05 15.57
C ARG A 109 -10.68 7.00 14.37
N ASP A 110 -11.26 6.81 13.18
CA ASP A 110 -10.53 6.91 11.92
C ASP A 110 -9.95 8.34 11.78
N PRO A 111 -8.67 8.46 11.42
CA PRO A 111 -8.00 9.75 11.36
C PRO A 111 -8.53 10.59 10.20
N ASP A 112 -8.91 11.84 10.50
CA ASP A 112 -9.25 12.82 9.47
C ASP A 112 -7.95 13.35 8.83
N SER A 113 -7.70 13.04 7.56
CA SER A 113 -6.36 13.15 6.96
C SER A 113 -5.86 14.59 6.79
N TRP A 114 -6.76 15.56 6.83
CA TRP A 114 -6.47 16.97 6.52
C TRP A 114 -6.25 17.88 7.74
N ALA A 115 -6.55 17.44 8.97
CA ALA A 115 -6.45 18.26 10.19
C ALA A 115 -5.03 18.30 10.79
N VAL A 116 -4.24 19.33 10.47
CA VAL A 116 -2.79 19.42 10.81
C VAL A 116 -2.50 19.67 12.32
N ARG A 117 -3.38 20.34 13.06
CA ARG A 117 -3.07 20.86 14.41
C ARG A 117 -3.00 19.74 15.45
N GLY A 118 -1.93 19.72 16.25
CA GLY A 118 -1.75 18.79 17.38
C GLY A 118 -0.95 17.51 17.07
N ARG A 119 -0.75 17.16 15.80
CA ARG A 119 -0.17 15.87 15.39
C ARG A 119 1.28 15.62 15.83
N VAL A 120 2.08 16.68 15.98
CA VAL A 120 3.43 16.56 16.54
C VAL A 120 3.37 16.13 18.01
N ALA A 121 2.45 16.70 18.79
CA ALA A 121 2.25 16.30 20.18
C ALA A 121 1.74 14.85 20.27
N ASP A 122 0.84 14.45 19.39
CA ASP A 122 0.36 13.06 19.29
C ASP A 122 1.50 12.09 19.00
N LEU A 123 2.39 12.42 18.05
CA LEU A 123 3.59 11.63 17.77
C LEU A 123 4.53 11.55 18.98
N LEU A 124 4.81 12.68 19.63
CA LEU A 124 5.68 12.71 20.80
C LEU A 124 5.12 11.89 21.97
N SER A 125 3.79 11.87 22.11
CA SER A 125 3.07 11.04 23.09
C SER A 125 3.10 9.56 22.69
N ALA A 126 2.77 9.22 21.44
CA ALA A 126 2.72 7.85 20.95
C ALA A 126 4.08 7.16 20.94
N PHE A 127 5.16 7.94 20.82
CA PHE A 127 6.55 7.52 20.86
C PHE A 127 7.25 7.99 22.15
N ALA A 128 6.51 8.11 23.24
CA ALA A 128 7.08 8.34 24.56
C ALA A 128 8.13 7.27 24.89
N GLY A 129 9.32 7.67 25.38
CA GLY A 129 10.42 6.74 25.68
C GLY A 129 11.22 6.20 24.47
N TRP A 130 10.82 6.51 23.23
CA TRP A 130 11.59 6.12 22.04
C TRP A 130 12.82 7.00 21.82
N SER A 131 13.68 6.58 20.87
CA SER A 131 14.92 7.26 20.49
C SER A 131 14.80 8.79 20.51
N PRO A 132 15.68 9.50 21.25
CA PRO A 132 15.71 10.96 21.27
C PRO A 132 15.84 11.56 19.86
N THR A 133 16.57 10.88 18.97
CA THR A 133 16.71 11.27 17.56
C THR A 133 15.36 11.27 16.83
N ALA A 134 14.59 10.20 16.92
CA ALA A 134 13.29 10.10 16.25
C ALA A 134 12.31 11.16 16.78
N ARG A 135 12.32 11.38 18.09
CA ARG A 135 11.48 12.41 18.73
C ARG A 135 11.89 13.84 18.37
N ALA A 136 13.20 14.10 18.25
CA ALA A 136 13.71 15.39 17.79
C ALA A 136 13.29 15.66 16.33
N LEU A 137 13.28 14.62 15.47
CA LEU A 137 12.76 14.72 14.11
C LEU A 137 11.27 15.12 14.09
N PHE A 138 10.44 14.48 14.92
CA PHE A 138 9.01 14.86 15.01
C PHE A 138 8.83 16.30 15.47
N SER A 139 9.65 16.75 16.42
CA SER A 139 9.62 18.14 16.93
C SER A 139 10.06 19.16 15.87
N ALA A 140 10.90 18.75 14.93
CA ALA A 140 11.36 19.58 13.82
C ALA A 140 10.39 19.62 12.62
N ALA A 141 9.33 18.81 12.64
CA ALA A 141 8.37 18.71 11.55
C ALA A 141 7.57 20.00 11.39
N GLU A 142 7.51 20.54 10.16
CA GLU A 142 6.67 21.68 9.81
C GLU A 142 5.28 21.25 9.33
N TRP A 143 5.20 20.00 8.86
CA TRP A 143 3.97 19.40 8.40
C TRP A 143 3.93 17.94 8.80
N VAL A 144 2.75 17.51 9.27
CA VAL A 144 2.45 16.12 9.57
C VAL A 144 1.07 15.79 9.02
N GLY A 145 1.02 14.90 8.03
CA GLY A 145 -0.18 14.22 7.55
C GLY A 145 -0.48 12.97 8.38
N MET A 146 -1.73 12.52 8.36
CA MET A 146 -2.19 11.32 9.08
C MET A 146 -3.14 10.53 8.17
N TRP A 147 -2.99 9.22 8.09
CA TRP A 147 -3.82 8.34 7.26
C TRP A 147 -4.14 7.05 8.00
N GLY A 148 -5.37 6.56 7.82
CA GLY A 148 -5.73 5.21 8.23
C GLY A 148 -5.04 4.21 7.31
N VAL A 149 -4.32 3.26 7.88
CA VAL A 149 -3.81 2.09 7.17
C VAL A 149 -4.87 1.00 7.28
N HIS A 150 -5.61 0.87 6.21
CA HIS A 150 -6.64 -0.16 6.06
C HIS A 150 -5.94 -1.43 5.60
N ASP A 151 -5.59 -2.28 6.56
CA ASP A 151 -5.22 -3.66 6.25
C ASP A 151 -6.52 -4.46 6.17
N HIS A 152 -7.09 -4.53 4.97
CA HIS A 152 -8.16 -5.47 4.72
C HIS A 152 -7.52 -6.85 4.57
N GLY A 153 -8.19 -7.89 5.09
CA GLY A 153 -7.89 -9.25 4.66
C GLY A 153 -8.03 -9.39 3.14
N PRO A 154 -7.62 -10.54 2.57
CA PRO A 154 -7.63 -10.75 1.13
C PRO A 154 -9.00 -10.39 0.52
N VAL A 155 -9.00 -9.49 -0.48
CA VAL A 155 -10.25 -9.14 -1.19
C VAL A 155 -10.72 -10.38 -1.97
N PRO A 156 -11.96 -10.88 -1.75
CA PRO A 156 -12.39 -12.14 -2.33
C PRO A 156 -12.44 -12.14 -3.86
N VAL A 157 -12.98 -11.06 -4.44
CA VAL A 157 -13.20 -10.90 -5.88
C VAL A 157 -12.39 -9.72 -6.41
N TRP A 158 -11.38 -10.03 -7.21
CA TRP A 158 -10.56 -9.05 -7.93
C TRP A 158 -11.04 -8.74 -9.34
N SER A 159 -11.85 -9.62 -9.92
CA SER A 159 -12.47 -9.39 -11.22
C SER A 159 -13.83 -10.07 -11.29
N ARG A 160 -14.78 -9.41 -11.95
CA ARG A 160 -16.12 -9.91 -12.24
C ARG A 160 -16.52 -9.40 -13.61
N GLY A 161 -16.72 -10.33 -14.55
CA GLY A 161 -17.04 -10.00 -15.92
C GLY A 161 -16.04 -9.02 -16.53
N ARG A 162 -16.50 -7.81 -16.89
CA ARG A 162 -15.71 -6.73 -17.52
C ARG A 162 -15.09 -5.74 -16.53
N VAL A 163 -15.13 -6.04 -15.24
CA VAL A 163 -14.60 -5.17 -14.17
C VAL A 163 -13.44 -5.88 -13.46
N ALA A 164 -12.35 -5.16 -13.21
CA ALA A 164 -11.23 -5.63 -12.38
C ALA A 164 -10.77 -4.57 -11.39
N LEU A 165 -10.11 -5.00 -10.31
CA LEU A 165 -9.53 -4.17 -9.28
C LEU A 165 -7.99 -4.14 -9.41
N LEU A 166 -7.37 -3.05 -8.98
CA LEU A 166 -5.93 -2.83 -9.01
C LEU A 166 -5.45 -2.01 -7.80
N GLY A 167 -4.23 -2.26 -7.33
CA GLY A 167 -3.62 -1.57 -6.20
C GLY A 167 -4.41 -1.76 -4.90
N ASP A 168 -4.49 -0.72 -4.06
CA ASP A 168 -5.22 -0.78 -2.78
C ASP A 168 -6.73 -1.08 -2.93
N ALA A 169 -7.31 -0.96 -4.13
CA ALA A 169 -8.66 -1.42 -4.37
C ALA A 169 -8.75 -2.96 -4.34
N ALA A 170 -7.69 -3.65 -4.77
CA ALA A 170 -7.57 -5.11 -4.85
C ALA A 170 -6.83 -5.74 -3.66
N HIS A 171 -5.72 -5.14 -3.22
CA HIS A 171 -4.82 -5.73 -2.21
C HIS A 171 -4.24 -4.67 -1.26
N PRO A 172 -5.09 -3.97 -0.51
CA PRO A 172 -4.60 -3.06 0.51
C PRO A 172 -3.76 -3.84 1.53
N THR A 173 -2.52 -3.41 1.75
CA THR A 173 -1.52 -4.16 2.53
C THR A 173 -0.69 -3.24 3.40
N LEU A 174 0.04 -3.83 4.35
CA LEU A 174 0.95 -3.10 5.23
C LEU A 174 2.17 -2.59 4.45
N PRO A 175 2.71 -1.41 4.82
CA PRO A 175 3.78 -0.76 4.06
C PRO A 175 5.18 -1.35 4.33
N PHE A 176 5.29 -2.64 4.61
CA PHE A 176 6.59 -3.30 4.72
C PHE A 176 7.29 -3.36 3.37
N PHE A 177 8.63 -3.28 3.39
CA PHE A 177 9.51 -3.27 2.22
C PHE A 177 9.16 -2.20 1.16
N ALA A 178 8.41 -1.16 1.55
CA ALA A 178 7.89 -0.13 0.66
C ALA A 178 7.11 -0.67 -0.57
N GLN A 179 6.51 -1.85 -0.46
CA GLN A 179 5.91 -2.55 -1.60
C GLN A 179 4.51 -2.12 -2.07
N PRO A 180 3.59 -1.52 -1.26
CA PRO A 180 2.21 -1.30 -1.71
C PRO A 180 2.08 -0.55 -3.04
N ALA A 181 2.86 0.53 -3.22
CA ALA A 181 2.86 1.29 -4.46
C ALA A 181 3.49 0.52 -5.63
N ASN A 182 4.55 -0.25 -5.37
CA ASN A 182 5.21 -1.08 -6.38
C ASN A 182 4.25 -2.15 -6.90
N GLN A 183 3.48 -2.79 -6.01
CA GLN A 183 2.49 -3.80 -6.40
C GLN A 183 1.39 -3.21 -7.29
N ALA A 184 0.95 -1.97 -7.05
CA ALA A 184 0.00 -1.29 -7.94
C ALA A 184 0.58 -0.98 -9.33
N VAL A 185 1.89 -0.74 -9.42
CA VAL A 185 2.59 -0.57 -10.70
C VAL A 185 2.73 -1.92 -11.42
N GLU A 186 3.15 -2.98 -10.72
CA GLU A 186 3.21 -4.34 -11.26
C GLU A 186 1.84 -4.79 -11.79
N ASP A 187 0.76 -4.50 -11.06
CA ASP A 187 -0.59 -4.77 -11.52
C ASP A 187 -0.90 -4.08 -12.85
N ALA A 188 -0.50 -2.81 -12.99
CA ALA A 188 -0.77 -2.04 -14.21
C ALA A 188 -0.04 -2.66 -15.42
N VAL A 189 1.20 -3.10 -15.21
CA VAL A 189 2.00 -3.80 -16.23
C VAL A 189 1.36 -5.14 -16.60
N ALA A 190 1.05 -5.98 -15.60
CA ALA A 190 0.43 -7.28 -15.82
C ALA A 190 -0.95 -7.14 -16.49
N LEU A 191 -1.77 -6.19 -16.05
CA LEU A 191 -3.07 -5.89 -16.64
C LEU A 191 -2.93 -5.49 -18.11
N ALA A 192 -2.00 -4.58 -18.41
CA ALA A 192 -1.74 -4.15 -19.77
C ALA A 192 -1.29 -5.32 -20.66
N ALA A 193 -0.41 -6.19 -20.18
CA ALA A 193 0.04 -7.38 -20.90
C ALA A 193 -1.12 -8.33 -21.23
N HIS A 194 -2.02 -8.58 -20.27
CA HIS A 194 -3.18 -9.45 -20.48
C HIS A 194 -4.23 -8.86 -21.43
N LEU A 195 -4.43 -7.54 -21.40
CA LEU A 195 -5.40 -6.86 -22.26
C LEU A 195 -4.88 -6.64 -23.68
N ARG A 196 -3.57 -6.45 -23.87
CA ARG A 196 -2.96 -6.17 -25.18
C ARG A 196 -3.26 -7.23 -26.24
N GLU A 197 -3.37 -8.49 -25.82
CA GLU A 197 -3.62 -9.64 -26.69
C GLU A 197 -5.10 -10.03 -26.77
N ALA A 198 -5.97 -9.37 -25.99
CA ALA A 198 -7.36 -9.74 -25.88
C ALA A 198 -8.24 -8.91 -26.82
N THR A 199 -9.18 -9.56 -27.50
CA THR A 199 -10.30 -8.86 -28.13
C THR A 199 -11.30 -8.36 -27.08
N SER A 200 -12.22 -7.47 -27.47
CA SER A 200 -13.30 -7.01 -26.56
C SER A 200 -14.18 -8.16 -26.04
N LEU A 201 -14.35 -9.23 -26.83
CA LEU A 201 -15.08 -10.43 -26.41
C LEU A 201 -14.32 -11.24 -25.36
N GLU A 202 -12.99 -11.20 -25.40
CA GLU A 202 -12.11 -11.93 -24.48
C GLU A 202 -11.73 -11.12 -23.24
N ALA A 203 -12.08 -9.83 -23.21
CA ALA A 203 -11.63 -8.89 -22.18
C ALA A 203 -11.91 -9.39 -20.76
N GLY A 204 -13.12 -9.91 -20.48
CA GLY A 204 -13.43 -10.46 -19.16
C GLY A 204 -12.60 -11.69 -18.80
N ALA A 205 -12.29 -12.55 -19.76
CA ALA A 205 -11.39 -13.69 -19.55
C ALA A 205 -9.94 -13.24 -19.29
N ALA A 206 -9.48 -12.20 -19.99
CA ALA A 206 -8.18 -11.59 -19.77
C ALA A 206 -8.06 -10.97 -18.36
N LEU A 207 -9.09 -10.23 -17.92
CA LEU A 207 -9.16 -9.68 -16.56
C LEU A 207 -9.11 -10.79 -15.49
N LYS A 208 -9.78 -11.92 -15.73
CA LYS A 208 -9.74 -13.07 -14.82
C LYS A 208 -8.34 -13.70 -14.72
N ARG A 209 -7.60 -13.79 -15.84
CA ARG A 209 -6.22 -14.28 -15.85
C ARG A 209 -5.28 -13.33 -15.10
N TYR A 210 -5.38 -12.02 -15.36
CA TYR A 210 -4.68 -10.97 -14.63
C TYR A 210 -4.92 -11.11 -13.12
N ALA A 211 -6.18 -11.13 -12.70
CA ALA A 211 -6.56 -11.18 -11.29
C ALA A 211 -6.01 -12.43 -10.59
N ARG A 212 -6.03 -13.58 -11.25
CA ARG A 212 -5.47 -14.83 -10.70
C ARG A 212 -3.96 -14.73 -10.50
N ARG A 213 -3.23 -14.22 -11.48
CA ARG A 213 -1.76 -14.13 -11.43
C ARG A 213 -1.30 -13.13 -10.37
N ARG A 214 -1.88 -11.93 -10.37
CA ARG A 214 -1.53 -10.90 -9.39
C ARG A 214 -1.88 -11.29 -7.96
N ARG A 215 -3.02 -11.95 -7.76
CA ARG A 215 -3.42 -12.43 -6.43
C ARG A 215 -2.38 -13.37 -5.82
N GLN A 216 -1.78 -14.29 -6.59
CA GLN A 216 -0.72 -15.17 -6.09
C GLN A 216 0.49 -14.38 -5.56
N ARG A 217 0.90 -13.35 -6.31
CA ARG A 217 2.03 -12.50 -5.91
C ARG A 217 1.72 -11.68 -4.66
N THR A 218 0.55 -11.04 -4.60
CA THR A 218 0.19 -10.19 -3.47
C THR A 218 -0.17 -10.97 -2.21
N ASP A 219 -0.73 -12.18 -2.35
CA ASP A 219 -1.01 -13.06 -1.22
C ASP A 219 0.30 -13.54 -0.56
N ARG A 220 1.32 -13.91 -1.37
CA ARG A 220 2.66 -14.21 -0.82
C ARG A 220 3.29 -13.02 -0.12
N LEU A 221 3.16 -11.80 -0.67
CA LEU A 221 3.67 -10.60 0.00
C LEU A 221 2.96 -10.37 1.36
N ARG A 222 1.66 -10.64 1.44
CA ARG A 222 0.91 -10.58 2.70
C ARG A 222 1.40 -11.63 3.70
N GLU A 223 1.65 -12.86 3.27
CA GLU A 223 2.19 -13.93 4.13
C GLU A 223 3.52 -13.50 4.74
N VAL A 224 4.44 -12.92 3.95
CA VAL A 224 5.70 -12.36 4.47
C VAL A 224 5.46 -11.27 5.51
N ASN A 225 4.50 -10.38 5.28
CA ASN A 225 4.13 -9.34 6.27
C ASN A 225 3.61 -9.95 7.58
N GLU A 226 2.80 -11.01 7.50
CA GLU A 226 2.28 -11.72 8.65
C GLU A 226 3.37 -12.49 9.40
N GLU A 227 4.31 -13.12 8.70
CA GLU A 227 5.48 -13.79 9.28
C GLU A 227 6.33 -12.82 10.10
N ILE A 228 6.63 -11.64 9.57
CA ILE A 228 7.40 -10.60 10.29
C ILE A 228 6.67 -10.20 11.56
N LEU A 229 5.38 -9.92 11.47
CA LEU A 229 4.58 -9.54 12.64
C LEU A 229 4.48 -10.66 13.68
N ALA A 230 4.33 -11.91 13.25
CA ALA A 230 4.24 -13.06 14.13
C ALA A 230 5.56 -13.36 14.83
N ALA A 231 6.67 -13.36 14.09
CA ALA A 231 8.00 -13.64 14.61
C ALA A 231 8.39 -12.66 15.73
N VAL A 232 8.04 -11.38 15.59
CA VAL A 232 8.33 -10.44 16.67
C VAL A 232 7.42 -10.62 17.88
N ARG A 233 6.14 -10.95 17.68
CA ARG A 233 5.23 -11.23 18.80
C ARG A 233 5.65 -12.45 19.61
N ALA A 234 6.16 -13.49 18.95
CA ALA A 234 6.57 -14.74 19.59
C ALA A 234 7.86 -14.62 20.41
N GLY A 235 8.76 -13.70 20.04
CA GLY A 235 10.07 -13.57 20.69
C GLY A 235 10.03 -13.03 22.12
N GLY A 236 8.95 -12.39 22.55
CA GLY A 236 8.82 -11.77 23.89
C GLY A 236 9.76 -10.59 24.16
N ASP A 237 10.77 -10.39 23.31
CA ASP A 237 11.70 -9.27 23.27
C ASP A 237 11.17 -8.19 22.32
N ASP A 238 10.57 -7.15 22.91
CA ASP A 238 10.05 -5.98 22.18
C ASP A 238 11.13 -4.92 21.89
N SER A 239 12.42 -5.26 22.10
CA SER A 239 13.51 -4.32 21.82
C SER A 239 13.58 -3.94 20.34
N PRO A 240 13.99 -2.70 20.03
CA PRO A 240 14.24 -2.28 18.65
C PRO A 240 15.23 -3.19 17.90
N GLU A 241 16.20 -3.76 18.62
CA GLU A 241 17.19 -4.70 18.08
C GLU A 241 16.53 -6.00 17.62
N ALA A 242 15.60 -6.57 18.40
CA ALA A 242 14.86 -7.76 18.02
C ALA A 242 14.02 -7.53 16.75
N TRP A 243 13.28 -6.43 16.72
CA TRP A 243 12.50 -6.06 15.52
C TRP A 243 13.39 -5.86 14.30
N THR A 244 14.54 -5.21 14.46
CA THR A 244 15.49 -4.97 13.37
C THR A 244 16.05 -6.28 12.83
N ARG A 245 16.44 -7.21 13.71
CA ARG A 245 16.90 -8.55 13.32
C ARG A 245 15.84 -9.34 12.56
N THR A 246 14.58 -9.30 13.02
CA THR A 246 13.49 -10.00 12.32
C THR A 246 13.22 -9.42 10.94
N ALA A 247 13.18 -8.09 10.81
CA ALA A 247 13.00 -7.44 9.52
C ALA A 247 14.16 -7.77 8.56
N ALA A 248 15.41 -7.70 9.04
CA ALA A 248 16.58 -8.06 8.24
C ALA A 248 16.54 -9.53 7.80
N LYS A 249 16.21 -10.46 8.69
CA LYS A 249 16.08 -11.89 8.34
C LYS A 249 15.00 -12.12 7.28
N ALA A 250 13.89 -11.40 7.36
CA ALA A 250 12.83 -11.49 6.36
C ALA A 250 13.26 -10.88 5.02
N GLU A 251 14.03 -9.79 5.04
CA GLU A 251 14.62 -9.22 3.83
C GLU A 251 15.63 -10.18 3.19
N ASP A 252 16.51 -10.81 3.97
CA ASP A 252 17.45 -11.82 3.47
C ASP A 252 16.74 -13.04 2.86
N ALA A 253 15.63 -13.47 3.46
CA ALA A 253 14.89 -14.65 3.00
C ALA A 253 14.01 -14.38 1.77
N HIS A 254 13.47 -13.17 1.63
CA HIS A 254 12.43 -12.86 0.63
C HIS A 254 12.83 -11.77 -0.36
N GLY A 255 13.91 -11.05 -0.12
CA GLY A 255 14.35 -9.88 -0.88
C GLY A 255 14.54 -10.17 -2.37
N ASP A 256 15.21 -11.26 -2.72
CA ASP A 256 15.42 -11.64 -4.12
C ASP A 256 14.09 -11.90 -4.84
N TRP A 257 13.14 -12.56 -4.18
CA TRP A 257 11.80 -12.78 -4.73
C TRP A 257 10.97 -11.48 -4.83
N ILE A 258 11.12 -10.57 -3.87
CA ILE A 258 10.40 -9.29 -3.87
C ILE A 258 10.95 -8.39 -4.99
N TYR A 259 12.27 -8.16 -4.99
CA TYR A 259 12.94 -7.15 -5.80
C TYR A 259 13.38 -7.65 -7.18
N GLY A 260 13.59 -8.95 -7.35
CA GLY A 260 14.01 -9.56 -8.62
C GLY A 260 12.85 -9.99 -9.53
N HIS A 261 11.61 -9.61 -9.21
CA HIS A 261 10.44 -9.98 -9.99
C HIS A 261 10.21 -9.03 -11.17
N GLU A 262 10.00 -9.60 -12.35
CA GLU A 262 9.61 -8.88 -13.57
C GLU A 262 8.11 -9.08 -13.84
N ALA A 263 7.33 -8.00 -13.73
CA ALA A 263 5.88 -8.05 -13.94
C ALA A 263 5.49 -8.32 -15.40
N GLU A 264 6.39 -8.10 -16.36
CA GLU A 264 6.18 -8.39 -17.78
C GLU A 264 6.07 -9.90 -18.05
N ASP A 265 6.74 -10.73 -17.25
CA ASP A 265 6.70 -12.19 -17.31
C ASP A 265 5.38 -12.78 -16.80
N GLU A 266 4.44 -11.93 -16.38
CA GLU A 266 3.11 -12.33 -15.95
C GLU A 266 2.09 -12.36 -17.09
N GLY A 267 2.48 -11.98 -18.32
CA GLY A 267 1.63 -12.02 -19.51
C GLY A 267 1.19 -13.43 -19.95
N PRO A 268 0.31 -13.54 -20.97
CA PRO A 268 -0.15 -14.82 -21.49
C PRO A 268 1.03 -15.65 -22.03
N GLY A 269 1.33 -16.79 -21.38
CA GLY A 269 2.46 -17.65 -21.74
C GLY A 269 3.73 -17.45 -20.92
N GLY A 270 3.74 -16.48 -20.00
CA GLY A 270 4.83 -16.29 -19.05
C GLY A 270 4.95 -17.47 -18.07
N VAL A 271 6.10 -18.14 -18.08
CA VAL A 271 6.43 -19.16 -17.08
C VAL A 271 6.58 -18.45 -15.74
N PRO A 272 5.96 -18.93 -14.64
CA PRO A 272 6.25 -18.40 -13.32
C PRO A 272 7.77 -18.47 -13.10
N GLY A 273 8.42 -17.31 -12.91
CA GLY A 273 9.86 -17.26 -12.64
C GLY A 273 10.19 -18.21 -11.50
N ASP A 274 11.14 -19.10 -11.76
CA ASP A 274 11.56 -20.14 -10.83
C ASP A 274 12.05 -19.48 -9.53
N ALA A 275 11.29 -19.69 -8.46
CA ALA A 275 11.66 -19.23 -7.13
C ALA A 275 12.72 -20.18 -6.58
N GLY A 276 13.97 -20.03 -6.99
CA GLY A 276 15.06 -20.84 -6.48
C GLY A 276 16.43 -20.55 -7.08
N ARG A 277 17.22 -19.75 -6.36
CA ARG A 277 18.65 -20.03 -6.15
C ARG A 277 18.96 -19.88 -4.67
#